data_AF-A0AAW0FVK4-F1
#
_entry.id   AF-A0AAW0FVK4-F1
#
_cell.length_a   1.000
_cell.length_b   1.000
_cell.length_c   1.000
_cell.angle_alpha   90.00
_cell.angle_beta   90.00
_cell.angle_gamma   90.00
#
_symmetry.space_group_name_H-M   'P 1'
#
loop_
_entity.id
_entity.type
_entity.pdbx_description
1 polymer ?
#
loop_
_entity_poly.entity_id
_entity_poly.type
_entity_poly.pdbx_seq_one_letter_code
_entity_poly.pdbx_strand_id
1 'polypeptide(L)'
;MPRFIGGTFVNQDGEEYISDEQDLAPGERHPFISCIDELYRDLTYANENLYVRVINLLCEFTNLSTLTCKNMLLTDAIFGAIHFLEHLRALHIDNCVLPSRQTEWDHSELPITELTLLNLRRRIRRQDFHAHHPPHFENDLEPALNLAQAQTLRTLRVDPTADVFGTVFRDPTSSLPPLELTQLLVERRRIVMGEAHTHYSADYTPPDRHVYRTIMRCPNLHTLVVTQPFGQQTPFPSANLQNLVNFKGTPEASLLIAQLETVECISILWNEAGTQALNAISTLGKARQNLKSLAIECGQWDFEILIAVTKFFPELRRLKITFQRKGPDETATGMIGPHYLTKCPHLHTFQLLEAPHPKAVFSYSSNPPNMEHGVPMRVVQRQAKPPPTLLPSSAFTDNPYLFDPTFDSIEEEMRDMIIPWNRYCKSLRVVQLCRSWRMNRGFEGGVWKIEKVRESEYELPEDFNI
;
A
#
# COMPACT_ATOMS: atom_id res chain seq x y z
N MET A 1 17.74 24.60 18.79
CA MET A 1 16.52 25.04 18.11
C MET A 1 16.13 23.95 17.11
N PRO A 2 14.90 23.43 17.13
CA PRO A 2 14.46 22.53 16.07
C PRO A 2 14.47 23.30 14.75
N ARG A 3 15.19 22.78 13.75
CA ARG A 3 15.15 23.32 12.38
C ARG A 3 13.76 23.10 11.82
N PHE A 4 13.21 24.10 11.15
CA PHE A 4 12.03 23.95 10.32
C PHE A 4 12.28 22.82 9.31
N ILE A 5 11.39 21.82 9.29
CA ILE A 5 11.41 20.78 8.27
C ILE A 5 10.23 21.14 7.38
N GLY A 6 10.52 21.65 6.19
CA GLY A 6 9.49 22.03 5.22
C GLY A 6 8.52 20.88 4.96
N GLY A 7 7.27 21.23 4.68
CA GLY A 7 6.24 20.29 4.24
C GLY A 7 6.03 20.44 2.73
N THR A 8 5.84 19.33 2.04
CA THR A 8 5.28 19.33 0.68
C THR A 8 3.77 19.14 0.80
N PHE A 9 2.99 19.87 0.04
CA PHE A 9 1.54 19.73 -0.07
C PHE A 9 1.18 19.48 -1.52
N VAL A 10 0.24 18.59 -1.79
CA VAL A 10 -0.28 18.36 -3.15
C VAL A 10 -1.73 18.82 -3.20
N ASN A 11 -2.05 19.79 -4.06
CA ASN A 11 -3.44 20.26 -4.23
C ASN A 11 -4.29 19.26 -5.03
N GLN A 12 -5.58 19.57 -5.20
CA GLN A 12 -6.52 18.72 -5.96
C GLN A 12 -6.11 18.53 -7.44
N ASP A 13 -5.32 19.45 -7.98
CA ASP A 13 -4.79 19.42 -9.35
C ASP A 13 -3.44 18.69 -9.48
N GLY A 14 -2.90 18.18 -8.36
CA GLY A 14 -1.60 17.49 -8.33
C GLY A 14 -0.38 18.41 -8.21
N GLU A 15 -0.57 19.71 -7.96
CA GLU A 15 0.56 20.63 -7.81
C GLU A 15 1.22 20.49 -6.44
N GLU A 16 2.52 20.23 -6.42
CA GLU A 16 3.32 20.17 -5.19
C GLU A 16 3.76 21.58 -4.75
N TYR A 17 3.38 21.98 -3.54
CA TYR A 17 3.81 23.20 -2.87
C TYR A 17 4.78 22.82 -1.75
N ILE A 18 6.07 23.10 -1.97
CA ILE A 18 7.12 22.90 -0.97
C ILE A 18 7.26 24.22 -0.20
N SER A 19 7.13 24.20 1.12
CA SER A 19 7.43 25.39 1.92
C SER A 19 8.94 25.60 2.01
N ASP A 20 9.52 26.38 1.09
CA ASP A 20 10.87 26.92 1.26
C ASP A 20 10.82 28.18 2.14
N GLU A 21 11.68 28.20 3.17
CA GLU A 21 11.63 29.12 4.31
C GLU A 21 11.97 30.59 3.95
N GLN A 22 12.21 30.93 2.67
CA GLN A 22 12.99 32.13 2.32
C GLN A 22 12.28 33.33 1.66
N ASP A 23 11.06 33.23 1.12
CA ASP A 23 10.53 34.33 0.27
C ASP A 23 9.08 34.79 0.58
N LEU A 24 8.71 35.01 1.84
CA LEU A 24 7.44 35.67 2.17
C LEU A 24 7.66 37.10 2.68
N ALA A 25 7.10 38.07 1.97
CA ALA A 25 7.06 39.45 2.43
C ALA A 25 6.24 39.54 3.75
N PRO A 26 6.67 40.37 4.71
CA PRO A 26 5.96 40.52 5.98
C PRO A 26 4.51 41.00 5.73
N GLY A 27 3.54 40.16 6.09
CA GLY A 27 2.11 40.43 5.95
C GLY A 27 1.39 39.57 4.90
N GLU A 28 2.10 38.84 4.04
CA GLU A 28 1.47 37.88 3.14
C GLU A 28 1.15 36.57 3.88
N ARG A 29 -0.10 36.09 3.76
CA ARG A 29 -0.47 34.76 4.25
C ARG A 29 0.30 33.74 3.43
N HIS A 30 1.02 32.85 4.10
CA HIS A 30 1.72 31.76 3.43
C HIS A 30 0.71 30.96 2.57
N PRO A 31 0.97 30.75 1.26
CA PRO A 31 0.07 30.02 0.37
C PRO A 31 -0.35 28.65 0.92
N PHE A 32 0.59 27.96 1.57
CA PHE A 32 0.39 26.73 2.34
C PHE A 32 -0.73 26.83 3.39
N ILE A 33 -0.78 27.92 4.17
CA ILE A 33 -1.82 28.13 5.19
C ILE A 33 -3.19 28.35 4.52
N SER A 34 -3.23 29.11 3.41
CA SER A 34 -4.47 29.34 2.66
C SER A 34 -5.01 28.05 2.03
N CYS A 35 -4.14 27.20 1.46
CA CYS A 35 -4.51 25.90 0.90
C CYS A 35 -5.04 24.93 1.97
N ILE A 36 -4.41 24.88 3.15
CA ILE A 36 -4.90 24.08 4.29
C ILE A 36 -6.29 24.58 4.70
N ASP A 37 -6.47 25.89 4.83
CA ASP A 37 -7.74 26.51 5.21
C ASP A 37 -8.87 26.23 4.21
N GLU A 38 -8.56 26.17 2.91
CA GLU A 38 -9.52 25.82 1.86
C GLU A 38 -9.88 24.33 1.91
N LEU A 39 -8.89 23.45 2.12
CA LEU A 39 -9.15 22.01 2.14
C LEU A 39 -9.98 21.55 3.33
N TYR A 40 -9.76 22.15 4.50
CA TYR A 40 -10.60 21.88 5.67
C TYR A 40 -11.95 22.60 5.61
N ARG A 41 -12.11 23.63 4.77
CA ARG A 41 -13.41 24.28 4.52
C ARG A 41 -14.32 23.44 3.64
N ASP A 42 -13.75 22.67 2.72
CA ASP A 42 -14.52 21.85 1.77
C ASP A 42 -14.89 20.46 2.31
N LEU A 43 -14.39 20.09 3.50
CA LEU A 43 -14.86 18.89 4.20
C LEU A 43 -16.30 19.09 4.67
N THR A 44 -17.24 18.55 3.90
CA THR A 44 -18.64 18.47 4.29
C THR A 44 -18.82 17.30 5.27
N TYR A 45 -19.12 17.63 6.52
CA TYR A 45 -19.46 16.63 7.53
C TYR A 45 -20.97 16.38 7.53
N ALA A 46 -21.36 15.14 7.85
CA ALA A 46 -22.74 14.85 8.19
C ALA A 46 -23.22 15.78 9.32
N ASN A 47 -24.50 16.17 9.29
CA ASN A 47 -25.03 16.95 10.40
C ASN A 47 -24.99 16.15 11.70
N GLU A 48 -24.89 16.86 12.83
CA GLU A 48 -24.76 16.26 14.16
C GLU A 48 -25.91 15.29 14.48
N ASN A 49 -27.14 15.62 14.06
CA ASN A 49 -28.31 14.76 14.26
C ASN A 49 -28.20 13.41 13.55
N LEU A 50 -27.73 13.39 12.29
CA LEU A 50 -27.50 12.14 11.58
C LEU A 50 -26.37 11.36 12.24
N TYR A 51 -25.29 12.03 12.64
CA TYR A 51 -24.17 11.39 13.35
C TYR A 51 -24.65 10.68 14.62
N VAL A 52 -25.32 11.41 15.53
CA VAL A 52 -25.85 10.85 16.78
C VAL A 52 -26.82 9.69 16.50
N ARG A 53 -27.69 9.83 15.50
CA ARG A 53 -28.62 8.76 15.13
C ARG A 53 -27.90 7.50 14.64
N VAL A 54 -26.84 7.66 13.82
CA VAL A 54 -26.02 6.54 13.35
C VAL A 54 -25.30 5.87 14.51
N ILE A 55 -24.76 6.63 15.48
CA ILE A 55 -24.10 6.05 16.65
C ILE A 55 -25.10 5.28 17.53
N ASN A 56 -26.29 5.83 17.77
CA ASN A 56 -27.31 5.12 18.54
C ASN A 56 -27.73 3.82 17.86
N LEU A 57 -27.92 3.84 16.54
CA LEU A 57 -28.21 2.63 15.75
C LEU A 57 -27.05 1.64 15.78
N LEU A 58 -25.80 2.11 15.79
CA LEU A 58 -24.62 1.25 15.87
C LEU A 58 -24.68 0.35 17.11
N CYS A 59 -25.09 0.91 18.26
CA CYS A 59 -25.23 0.16 19.51
C CYS A 59 -26.39 -0.86 19.50
N GLU A 60 -27.34 -0.76 18.57
CA GLU A 60 -28.44 -1.73 18.45
C GLU A 60 -28.01 -3.02 17.73
N PHE A 61 -26.87 -3.02 17.02
CA PHE A 61 -26.37 -4.20 16.31
C PHE A 61 -25.62 -5.15 17.26
N THR A 62 -26.35 -6.01 17.96
CA THR A 62 -25.77 -6.97 18.91
C THR A 62 -24.85 -8.00 18.26
N ASN A 63 -25.01 -8.30 16.97
CA ASN A 63 -24.22 -9.32 16.27
C ASN A 63 -23.19 -8.72 15.29
N LEU A 64 -22.83 -7.44 15.44
CA LEU A 64 -21.91 -6.78 14.52
C LEU A 64 -20.49 -7.35 14.68
N SER A 65 -19.99 -8.05 13.66
CA SER A 65 -18.65 -8.64 13.67
C SER A 65 -17.58 -7.75 13.03
N THR A 66 -17.97 -6.83 12.16
CA THR A 66 -17.06 -5.99 11.37
C THR A 66 -17.56 -4.56 11.33
N LEU A 67 -16.70 -3.61 11.70
CA LEU A 67 -16.99 -2.19 11.64
C LEU A 67 -15.89 -1.48 10.84
N THR A 68 -16.30 -0.79 9.78
CA THR A 68 -15.41 0.04 8.96
C THR A 68 -15.81 1.51 9.10
N CYS A 69 -14.94 2.28 9.73
CA CYS A 69 -15.02 3.72 9.81
C CYS A 69 -14.16 4.31 8.68
N LYS A 70 -14.80 4.96 7.70
CA LYS A 70 -14.10 5.58 6.57
C LYS A 70 -14.56 7.02 6.36
N ASN A 71 -13.60 7.92 6.10
CA ASN A 71 -13.87 9.32 5.76
C ASN A 71 -14.74 10.05 6.80
N MET A 72 -14.57 9.76 8.09
CA MET A 72 -15.43 10.31 9.15
C MET A 72 -14.64 10.87 10.34
N LEU A 73 -15.35 11.58 11.22
CA LEU A 73 -14.82 12.05 12.51
C LEU A 73 -15.02 10.96 13.58
N LEU A 74 -13.94 10.44 14.14
CA LEU A 74 -13.98 9.47 15.24
C LEU A 74 -14.08 10.19 16.58
N THR A 75 -15.29 10.36 17.12
CA THR A 75 -15.50 10.95 18.45
C THR A 75 -15.55 9.90 19.55
N ASP A 76 -15.53 10.32 20.81
CA ASP A 76 -15.71 9.46 21.98
C ASP A 76 -16.96 8.59 21.92
N ALA A 77 -18.02 9.08 21.27
CA ALA A 77 -19.25 8.32 21.11
C ALA A 77 -19.02 7.05 20.27
N ILE A 78 -18.15 7.10 19.26
CA ILE A 78 -17.76 5.93 18.46
C ILE A 78 -16.92 4.97 19.29
N PHE A 79 -15.96 5.47 20.07
CA PHE A 79 -15.16 4.61 20.95
C PHE A 79 -16.02 3.93 22.00
N GLY A 80 -16.97 4.65 22.61
CA GLY A 80 -17.96 4.06 23.49
C GLY A 80 -18.78 2.99 22.80
N ALA A 81 -19.27 3.25 21.58
CA ALA A 81 -19.99 2.25 20.79
C ALA A 81 -19.13 1.00 20.50
N ILE A 82 -17.86 1.16 20.11
CA ILE A 82 -16.92 0.04 19.90
C ILE A 82 -16.83 -0.85 21.14
N HIS A 83 -16.76 -0.26 22.33
CA HIS A 83 -16.72 -0.99 23.61
C HIS A 83 -18.01 -1.74 23.94
N PHE A 84 -19.17 -1.32 23.42
CA PHE A 84 -20.44 -2.04 23.58
C PHE A 84 -20.63 -3.21 22.61
N LEU A 85 -19.80 -3.32 21.57
CA LEU A 85 -19.93 -4.36 20.55
C LEU A 85 -19.16 -5.64 20.94
N GLU A 86 -19.75 -6.46 21.81
CA GLU A 86 -19.13 -7.70 22.36
C GLU A 86 -18.69 -8.72 21.29
N HIS A 87 -19.31 -8.68 20.12
CA HIS A 87 -19.03 -9.58 19.00
C HIS A 87 -18.12 -8.99 17.92
N LEU A 88 -17.61 -7.77 18.10
CA LEU A 88 -16.76 -7.11 17.13
C LEU A 88 -15.41 -7.83 16.98
N ARG A 89 -15.11 -8.31 15.78
CA ARG A 89 -13.87 -9.04 15.44
C ARG A 89 -12.93 -8.24 14.55
N ALA A 90 -13.47 -7.43 13.65
CA ALA A 90 -12.68 -6.63 12.71
C ALA A 90 -13.06 -5.16 12.82
N LEU A 91 -12.06 -4.32 13.08
CA LEU A 91 -12.19 -2.87 13.15
C LEU A 91 -11.25 -2.22 12.13
N HIS A 92 -11.82 -1.47 11.20
CA HIS A 92 -11.06 -0.75 10.19
C HIS A 92 -11.30 0.75 10.31
N ILE A 93 -10.24 1.52 10.46
CA ILE A 93 -10.27 2.98 10.53
C ILE A 93 -9.39 3.50 9.39
N ASP A 94 -10.04 4.05 8.36
CA ASP A 94 -9.39 4.52 7.13
C ASP A 94 -9.76 5.97 6.85
N ASN A 95 -8.76 6.82 6.61
CA ASN A 95 -8.93 8.23 6.25
C ASN A 95 -9.83 9.02 7.22
N CYS A 96 -9.76 8.70 8.51
CA CYS A 96 -10.59 9.34 9.52
C CYS A 96 -9.86 10.45 10.28
N VAL A 97 -10.62 11.42 10.79
CA VAL A 97 -10.11 12.54 11.59
C VAL A 97 -10.36 12.26 13.07
N LEU A 98 -9.36 12.49 13.91
CA LEU A 98 -9.49 12.36 15.36
C LEU A 98 -9.55 13.74 16.05
N PRO A 99 -10.49 13.96 16.98
CA PRO A 99 -10.59 15.17 17.79
C PRO A 99 -9.59 15.14 18.96
N SER A 100 -9.18 16.33 19.39
CA SER A 100 -8.07 16.53 20.34
C SER A 100 -8.30 16.07 21.79
N ARG A 101 -9.51 15.67 22.15
CA ARG A 101 -9.85 15.32 23.52
C ARG A 101 -10.74 14.11 23.48
N GLN A 102 -10.19 13.00 23.94
CA GLN A 102 -10.91 11.77 24.08
C GLN A 102 -10.74 11.24 25.50
N THR A 103 -11.80 10.63 25.98
CA THR A 103 -11.79 9.86 27.22
C THR A 103 -10.77 8.74 27.08
N GLU A 104 -10.01 8.47 28.13
CA GLU A 104 -9.12 7.31 28.16
C GLU A 104 -9.98 6.04 28.28
N TRP A 105 -9.88 5.16 27.29
CA TRP A 105 -10.57 3.87 27.27
C TRP A 105 -9.54 2.75 27.44
N ASP A 106 -9.84 1.74 28.25
CA ASP A 106 -9.03 0.53 28.31
C ASP A 106 -9.39 -0.39 27.15
N HIS A 107 -8.54 -0.39 26.12
CA HIS A 107 -8.75 -1.19 24.92
C HIS A 107 -8.28 -2.64 25.04
N SER A 108 -7.68 -3.03 26.17
CA SER A 108 -7.04 -4.35 26.32
C SER A 108 -8.04 -5.51 26.28
N GLU A 109 -9.27 -5.29 26.74
CA GLU A 109 -10.36 -6.28 26.79
C GLU A 109 -11.20 -6.32 25.51
N LEU A 110 -10.89 -5.49 24.49
CA LEU A 110 -11.69 -5.45 23.27
C LEU A 110 -11.66 -6.80 22.54
N PRO A 111 -12.83 -7.29 22.06
CA PRO A 111 -12.97 -8.59 21.38
C PRO A 111 -12.34 -8.68 19.98
N ILE A 112 -11.65 -7.63 19.54
CA ILE A 112 -11.16 -7.49 18.17
C ILE A 112 -9.97 -8.43 17.90
N THR A 113 -10.02 -9.09 16.75
CA THR A 113 -8.96 -9.97 16.24
C THR A 113 -8.23 -9.33 15.06
N GLU A 114 -8.83 -8.35 14.40
CA GLU A 114 -8.24 -7.61 13.28
C GLU A 114 -8.42 -6.11 13.47
N LEU A 115 -7.30 -5.39 13.34
CA LEU A 115 -7.25 -3.93 13.42
C LEU A 115 -6.55 -3.36 12.20
N THR A 116 -7.20 -2.42 11.54
CA THR A 116 -6.63 -1.63 10.44
C THR A 116 -6.66 -0.15 10.79
N LEU A 117 -5.51 0.51 10.76
CA LEU A 117 -5.36 1.95 10.97
C LEU A 117 -4.60 2.57 9.79
N LEU A 118 -5.31 3.20 8.86
CA LEU A 118 -4.74 3.74 7.63
C LEU A 118 -5.15 5.20 7.43
N ASN A 119 -4.24 6.00 6.90
CA ASN A 119 -4.47 7.41 6.54
C ASN A 119 -5.11 8.24 7.67
N LEU A 120 -4.71 8.04 8.92
CA LEU A 120 -5.24 8.78 10.06
C LEU A 120 -4.89 10.28 9.91
N ARG A 121 -5.90 11.13 10.05
CA ARG A 121 -5.79 12.58 9.91
C ARG A 121 -5.83 13.25 11.27
N ARG A 122 -4.90 14.18 11.48
CA ARG A 122 -4.83 15.02 12.68
C ARG A 122 -5.59 16.31 12.45
N ARG A 123 -6.32 16.78 13.45
CA ARG A 123 -6.98 18.08 13.38
C ARG A 123 -5.95 19.19 13.58
N ILE A 124 -5.88 20.13 12.63
CA ILE A 124 -5.05 21.33 12.78
C ILE A 124 -5.86 22.37 13.57
N ARG A 125 -5.31 22.85 14.69
CA ARG A 125 -5.96 23.93 15.46
C ARG A 125 -5.72 25.27 14.77
N ARG A 126 -6.81 26.05 14.61
CA ARG A 126 -6.75 27.40 14.02
C ARG A 126 -5.88 28.38 14.82
N GLN A 127 -5.63 28.12 16.09
CA GLN A 127 -4.89 29.04 16.97
C GLN A 127 -3.37 28.99 16.74
N ASP A 128 -2.85 27.97 16.07
CA ASP A 128 -1.40 27.81 15.86
C ASP A 128 -0.88 28.49 14.59
N PHE A 129 -1.75 29.18 13.84
CA PHE A 129 -1.36 29.92 12.62
C PHE A 129 -0.76 31.31 12.89
N HIS A 130 -0.29 31.58 14.12
CA HIS A 130 0.47 32.80 14.38
C HIS A 130 1.86 32.70 13.73
N ALA A 131 2.24 33.77 13.01
CA ALA A 131 3.18 33.80 11.87
C ALA A 131 4.62 33.28 12.05
N HIS A 132 5.00 32.75 13.22
CA HIS A 132 6.39 32.38 13.52
C HIS A 132 6.57 31.00 14.16
N HIS A 133 5.51 30.22 14.36
CA HIS A 133 5.64 28.85 14.85
C HIS A 133 5.11 27.86 13.82
N PRO A 134 5.85 26.76 13.55
CA PRO A 134 5.30 25.68 12.75
C PRO A 134 4.00 25.19 13.42
N PRO A 135 2.95 24.86 12.65
CA PRO A 135 1.70 24.39 13.21
C PRO A 135 1.97 23.24 14.16
N HIS A 136 1.61 23.41 15.42
CA HIS A 136 1.77 22.35 16.41
C HIS A 136 0.68 21.31 16.15
N PHE A 137 1.07 20.20 15.53
CA PHE A 137 0.17 19.06 15.40
C PHE A 137 0.02 18.43 16.77
N GLU A 138 -1.17 18.46 17.35
CA GLU A 138 -1.44 17.69 18.55
C GLU A 138 -1.29 16.19 18.24
N ASN A 139 -0.61 15.47 19.12
CA ASN A 139 -0.43 14.03 19.04
C ASN A 139 -1.63 13.28 19.64
N ASP A 140 -2.86 13.74 19.39
CA ASP A 140 -4.08 13.16 19.98
C ASP A 140 -4.58 11.91 19.25
N LEU A 141 -3.67 11.19 18.59
CA LEU A 141 -3.99 9.90 17.96
C LEU A 141 -3.99 8.74 18.96
N GLU A 142 -3.44 8.96 20.16
CA GLU A 142 -3.28 7.94 21.21
C GLU A 142 -4.51 7.05 21.42
N PRO A 143 -5.76 7.56 21.48
CA PRO A 143 -6.93 6.71 21.68
C PRO A 143 -7.15 5.70 20.55
N ALA A 144 -7.01 6.11 19.28
CA ALA A 144 -7.10 5.16 18.17
C ALA A 144 -5.90 4.22 18.11
N LEU A 145 -4.69 4.71 18.44
CA LEU A 145 -3.50 3.86 18.42
C LEU A 145 -3.58 2.79 19.52
N ASN A 146 -4.10 3.13 20.71
CA ASN A 146 -4.25 2.21 21.83
C ASN A 146 -5.24 1.06 21.55
N LEU A 147 -6.08 1.14 20.50
CA LEU A 147 -6.84 -0.02 20.02
C LEU A 147 -5.94 -1.23 19.72
N ALA A 148 -4.66 -1.01 19.39
CA ALA A 148 -3.70 -2.08 19.15
C ALA A 148 -3.32 -2.87 20.41
N GLN A 149 -3.73 -2.45 21.61
CA GLN A 149 -3.51 -3.15 22.88
C GLN A 149 -4.49 -4.30 23.12
N ALA A 150 -5.50 -4.49 22.27
CA ALA A 150 -6.46 -5.58 22.38
C ALA A 150 -5.74 -6.95 22.42
N GLN A 151 -5.94 -7.72 23.49
CA GLN A 151 -5.16 -8.95 23.74
C GLN A 151 -5.46 -10.07 22.74
N THR A 152 -6.66 -10.08 22.16
CA THR A 152 -7.09 -11.06 21.15
C THR A 152 -6.65 -10.73 19.73
N LEU A 153 -5.88 -9.66 19.54
CA LEU A 153 -5.50 -9.17 18.22
C LEU A 153 -4.55 -10.16 17.52
N ARG A 154 -4.95 -10.59 16.32
CA ARG A 154 -4.22 -11.54 15.46
C ARG A 154 -3.66 -10.89 14.21
N THR A 155 -4.30 -9.83 13.73
CA THR A 155 -3.90 -9.08 12.54
C THR A 155 -3.84 -7.60 12.87
N LEU A 156 -2.67 -6.99 12.67
CA LEU A 156 -2.46 -5.56 12.80
C LEU A 156 -1.97 -4.99 11.47
N ARG A 157 -2.78 -4.11 10.87
CA ARG A 157 -2.45 -3.39 9.63
C ARG A 157 -2.37 -1.90 9.89
N VAL A 158 -1.21 -1.31 9.61
CA VAL A 158 -0.92 0.10 9.87
C VAL A 158 -0.11 0.70 8.72
N ASP A 159 -0.21 2.01 8.57
CA ASP A 159 0.69 2.81 7.72
C ASP A 159 1.42 3.87 8.57
N PRO A 160 2.32 4.68 7.99
CA PRO A 160 3.09 5.66 8.75
C PRO A 160 2.26 6.74 9.47
N THR A 161 0.99 6.94 9.10
CA THR A 161 0.11 7.89 9.79
C THR A 161 -0.33 7.36 11.16
N ALA A 162 -0.27 6.04 11.36
CA ALA A 162 -0.61 5.34 12.59
C ALA A 162 0.67 4.80 13.27
N ASP A 163 1.42 5.67 13.95
CA ASP A 163 2.66 5.29 14.67
C ASP A 163 2.37 4.51 15.98
N VAL A 164 1.73 3.35 15.83
CA VAL A 164 1.42 2.41 16.92
C VAL A 164 2.71 1.95 17.61
N PHE A 165 3.80 1.76 16.87
CA PHE A 165 5.04 1.23 17.42
C PHE A 165 5.78 2.25 18.28
N GLY A 166 5.91 3.49 17.81
CA GLY A 166 6.56 4.58 18.53
C GLY A 166 5.71 5.15 19.66
N THR A 167 4.38 4.98 19.61
CA THR A 167 3.44 5.50 20.61
C THR A 167 3.04 4.43 21.64
N VAL A 168 2.51 3.29 21.18
CA VAL A 168 1.93 2.25 22.04
C VAL A 168 3.00 1.25 22.47
N PHE A 169 3.77 0.69 21.53
CA PHE A 169 4.77 -0.35 21.81
C PHE A 169 6.17 0.20 22.09
N ARG A 170 6.25 1.49 22.48
CA ARG A 170 7.51 2.21 22.64
C ARG A 170 8.38 1.60 23.73
N ASP A 171 7.77 1.32 24.87
CA ASP A 171 8.43 0.90 26.10
C ASP A 171 8.51 -0.64 26.16
N PRO A 172 9.69 -1.22 26.44
CA PRO A 172 9.82 -2.65 26.72
C PRO A 172 8.97 -3.19 27.86
N THR A 173 8.55 -2.35 28.80
CA THR A 173 7.98 -2.80 30.07
C THR A 173 6.47 -2.60 30.19
N SER A 174 5.89 -1.61 29.51
CA SER A 174 4.50 -1.20 29.77
C SER A 174 3.48 -1.79 28.80
N SER A 175 3.83 -1.96 27.53
CA SER A 175 2.89 -2.38 26.48
C SER A 175 3.58 -3.36 25.54
N LEU A 176 3.40 -4.65 25.81
CA LEU A 176 3.85 -5.70 24.91
C LEU A 176 2.84 -5.84 23.76
N PRO A 177 3.31 -6.10 22.53
CA PRO A 177 2.39 -6.47 21.46
C PRO A 177 1.62 -7.74 21.83
N PRO A 178 0.38 -7.91 21.34
CA PRO A 178 -0.43 -9.09 21.59
C PRO A 178 0.32 -10.38 21.23
N LEU A 179 0.38 -11.34 22.16
CA LEU A 179 1.10 -12.61 21.95
C LEU A 179 0.48 -13.45 20.83
N GLU A 180 -0.82 -13.27 20.57
CA GLU A 180 -1.55 -13.96 19.50
C GLU A 180 -1.36 -13.33 18.11
N LEU A 181 -0.55 -12.28 17.99
CA LEU A 181 -0.35 -11.59 16.72
C LEU A 181 0.33 -12.52 15.69
N THR A 182 -0.41 -12.85 14.64
CA THR A 182 0.02 -13.74 13.55
C THR A 182 0.31 -13.00 12.26
N GLN A 183 -0.26 -11.81 12.07
CA GLN A 183 -0.06 -11.00 10.89
C GLN A 183 0.26 -9.56 11.28
N LEU A 184 1.39 -9.06 10.79
CA LEU A 184 1.79 -7.67 10.95
C LEU A 184 2.01 -7.04 9.57
N LEU A 185 1.18 -6.04 9.24
CA LEU A 185 1.19 -5.38 7.95
C LEU A 185 1.52 -3.89 8.10
N VAL A 186 2.79 -3.54 7.89
CA VAL A 186 3.30 -2.17 7.89
C VAL A 186 3.41 -1.67 6.45
N GLU A 187 2.34 -1.04 5.99
CA GLU A 187 2.17 -0.60 4.61
C GLU A 187 2.76 0.78 4.36
N ARG A 188 2.94 1.12 3.08
CA ARG A 188 3.20 2.51 2.70
C ARG A 188 1.88 3.26 2.80
N ARG A 189 1.97 4.52 3.20
CA ARG A 189 0.84 5.43 3.11
C ARG A 189 0.30 5.43 1.69
N ARG A 190 -1.01 5.25 1.54
CA ARG A 190 -1.68 5.31 0.25
C ARG A 190 -1.95 6.78 -0.06
N ILE A 191 -1.44 7.26 -1.19
CA ILE A 191 -1.76 8.60 -1.68
C ILE A 191 -3.00 8.47 -2.54
N VAL A 192 -4.13 8.98 -2.06
CA VAL A 192 -5.39 9.04 -2.82
C VAL A 192 -5.36 10.27 -3.72
N MET A 193 -5.46 10.07 -5.04
CA MET A 193 -5.44 11.19 -5.97
C MET A 193 -6.61 12.16 -5.73
N GLY A 194 -6.31 13.46 -5.73
CA GLY A 194 -7.31 14.52 -5.55
C GLY A 194 -7.69 14.80 -4.09
N GLU A 195 -7.22 14.00 -3.14
CA GLU A 195 -7.33 14.32 -1.71
C GLU A 195 -6.02 14.96 -1.25
N ALA A 196 -6.07 15.99 -0.40
CA ALA A 196 -4.83 16.49 0.14
C ALA A 196 -4.31 15.65 1.29
N HIS A 197 -3.02 15.42 1.22
CA HIS A 197 -2.28 14.63 2.17
C HIS A 197 -1.37 15.56 2.94
N THR A 198 -1.52 15.60 4.27
CA THR A 198 -0.52 16.24 5.14
C THR A 198 0.71 15.36 5.17
N HIS A 199 1.81 15.74 4.52
CA HIS A 199 3.06 15.01 4.62
C HIS A 199 3.66 15.21 6.01
N TYR A 200 3.81 14.13 6.77
CA TYR A 200 4.47 14.16 8.07
C TYR A 200 5.94 13.77 7.89
N SER A 201 6.85 14.37 8.67
CA SER A 201 8.28 13.96 8.63
C SER A 201 8.45 12.46 8.94
N ALA A 202 7.56 11.89 9.75
CA ALA A 202 7.49 10.46 10.05
C ALA A 202 7.16 9.59 8.81
N ASP A 203 6.49 10.15 7.79
CA ASP A 203 6.15 9.42 6.55
C ASP A 203 7.41 9.03 5.77
N TYR A 204 8.52 9.76 5.96
CA TYR A 204 9.78 9.58 5.25
C TYR A 204 10.86 8.90 6.09
N THR A 205 10.64 8.74 7.39
CA THR A 205 11.61 8.03 8.22
C THR A 205 11.50 6.53 7.97
N PRO A 206 12.63 5.82 7.80
CA PRO A 206 12.65 4.36 7.73
C PRO A 206 11.93 3.76 8.95
N PRO A 207 11.43 2.51 8.86
CA PRO A 207 10.59 1.94 9.90
C PRO A 207 11.33 2.08 11.22
N ASP A 208 10.65 2.72 12.17
CA ASP A 208 11.26 3.08 13.44
C ASP A 208 11.87 1.81 14.07
N ARG A 209 13.00 1.94 14.78
CA ARG A 209 13.55 0.89 15.66
C ARG A 209 12.47 0.24 16.54
N HIS A 210 11.37 0.94 16.80
CA HIS A 210 10.18 0.43 17.49
C HIS A 210 9.46 -0.70 16.71
N VAL A 211 9.35 -0.62 15.37
CA VAL A 211 8.78 -1.70 14.54
C VAL A 211 9.58 -2.99 14.73
N TYR A 212 10.91 -2.90 14.68
CA TYR A 212 11.82 -4.04 14.86
C TYR A 212 11.68 -4.70 16.22
N ARG A 213 11.68 -3.89 17.28
CA ARG A 213 11.51 -4.38 18.65
C ARG A 213 10.17 -5.08 18.82
N THR A 214 9.14 -4.60 18.11
CA THR A 214 7.82 -5.22 18.12
C THR A 214 7.85 -6.56 17.40
N ILE A 215 8.43 -6.64 16.20
CA ILE A 215 8.61 -7.89 15.44
C ILE A 215 9.35 -8.95 16.29
N MET A 216 10.42 -8.57 16.99
CA MET A 216 11.16 -9.45 17.90
C MET A 216 10.31 -10.07 19.02
N ARG A 217 9.22 -9.40 19.41
CA ARG A 217 8.33 -9.82 20.49
C ARG A 217 7.12 -10.60 20.01
N CYS A 218 6.98 -10.82 18.70
CA CYS A 218 5.85 -11.52 18.09
C CYS A 218 6.31 -12.86 17.52
N PRO A 219 6.55 -13.90 18.36
CA PRO A 219 7.08 -15.19 17.90
C PRO A 219 6.12 -15.99 17.01
N ASN A 220 4.84 -15.62 17.03
CA ASN A 220 3.76 -16.31 16.30
C ASN A 220 3.47 -15.68 14.92
N LEU A 221 4.32 -14.76 14.44
CA LEU A 221 4.13 -14.16 13.12
C LEU A 221 4.27 -15.19 12.01
N HIS A 222 3.18 -15.35 11.25
CA HIS A 222 3.11 -16.13 10.02
C HIS A 222 3.23 -15.25 8.78
N THR A 223 2.70 -14.03 8.86
CA THR A 223 2.75 -13.05 7.76
C THR A 223 3.35 -11.74 8.25
N LEU A 224 4.36 -11.25 7.53
CA LEU A 224 5.01 -9.97 7.79
C LEU A 224 5.09 -9.16 6.50
N VAL A 225 4.50 -7.97 6.51
CA VAL A 225 4.62 -6.98 5.44
C VAL A 225 5.34 -5.76 6.01
N VAL A 226 6.51 -5.42 5.48
CA VAL A 226 7.27 -4.22 5.85
C VAL A 226 7.74 -3.52 4.59
N THR A 227 7.04 -2.44 4.23
CA THR A 227 7.22 -1.76 2.95
C THR A 227 8.31 -0.68 2.93
N GLN A 228 8.82 -0.32 4.11
CA GLN A 228 9.88 0.66 4.30
C GLN A 228 11.25 -0.03 4.42
N PRO A 229 12.33 0.60 3.93
CA PRO A 229 13.66 0.00 3.89
C PRO A 229 14.26 -0.13 5.29
N PHE A 230 15.03 -1.19 5.48
CA PHE A 230 15.66 -1.47 6.75
C PHE A 230 16.84 -0.52 6.98
N GLY A 231 16.92 0.07 8.17
CA GLY A 231 18.10 0.89 8.53
C GLY A 231 19.35 0.02 8.53
N GLN A 232 20.40 0.43 7.81
CA GLN A 232 21.63 -0.35 7.59
C GLN A 232 22.30 -0.89 8.88
N GLN A 233 22.04 -0.27 10.02
CA GLN A 233 22.66 -0.62 11.30
C GLN A 233 21.83 -1.53 12.20
N THR A 234 20.58 -1.83 11.84
CA THR A 234 19.71 -2.65 12.70
C THR A 234 19.68 -4.08 12.17
N PRO A 235 20.25 -5.07 12.90
CA PRO A 235 20.19 -6.46 12.46
C PRO A 235 18.73 -6.92 12.42
N PHE A 236 18.39 -7.66 11.38
CA PHE A 236 17.04 -8.18 11.21
C PHE A 236 16.79 -9.35 12.19
N PRO A 237 15.65 -9.39 12.90
CA PRO A 237 15.42 -10.34 13.99
C PRO A 237 14.95 -11.73 13.51
N SER A 238 15.76 -12.41 12.68
CA SER A 238 15.38 -13.69 12.08
C SER A 238 15.15 -14.80 13.11
N ALA A 239 15.88 -14.79 14.24
CA ALA A 239 15.78 -15.84 15.27
C ALA A 239 14.39 -16.02 15.89
N ASN A 240 13.59 -14.95 15.92
CA ASN A 240 12.25 -14.94 16.52
C ASN A 240 11.12 -15.23 15.51
N LEU A 241 11.44 -15.36 14.21
CA LEU A 241 10.47 -15.51 13.13
C LEU A 241 10.42 -16.95 12.60
N GLN A 242 10.52 -17.93 13.50
CA GLN A 242 10.56 -19.34 13.12
C GLN A 242 9.26 -19.80 12.45
N ASN A 243 8.13 -19.15 12.76
CA ASN A 243 6.82 -19.48 12.18
C ASN A 243 6.48 -18.67 10.92
N LEU A 244 7.40 -17.84 10.42
CA LEU A 244 7.12 -16.95 9.31
C LEU A 244 7.03 -17.74 8.00
N VAL A 245 5.85 -17.69 7.37
CA VAL A 245 5.57 -18.36 6.09
C VAL A 245 5.57 -17.35 4.94
N ASN A 246 5.06 -16.15 5.21
CA ASN A 246 4.73 -15.13 4.22
C ASN A 246 5.47 -13.83 4.52
N PHE A 247 6.21 -13.34 3.54
CA PHE A 247 6.92 -12.08 3.67
C PHE A 247 6.71 -11.15 2.49
N LYS A 248 6.48 -9.86 2.76
CA LYS A 248 6.51 -8.79 1.76
C LYS A 248 7.40 -7.66 2.25
N GLY A 249 8.35 -7.22 1.44
CA GLY A 249 9.18 -6.08 1.81
C GLY A 249 10.23 -5.71 0.79
N THR A 250 11.23 -4.94 1.23
CA THR A 250 12.32 -4.52 0.35
C THR A 250 13.23 -5.70 -0.03
N PRO A 251 14.05 -5.57 -1.09
CA PRO A 251 14.97 -6.62 -1.50
C PRO A 251 15.91 -7.06 -0.37
N GLU A 252 16.48 -6.11 0.39
CA GLU A 252 17.43 -6.38 1.47
C GLU A 252 16.78 -7.22 2.57
N ALA A 253 15.57 -6.85 2.96
CA ALA A 253 14.79 -7.58 3.96
C ALA A 253 14.46 -8.99 3.48
N SER A 254 14.07 -9.10 2.21
CA SER A 254 13.70 -10.38 1.58
C SER A 254 14.88 -11.35 1.59
N LEU A 255 16.11 -10.87 1.36
CA LEU A 255 17.32 -11.71 1.40
C LEU A 255 17.64 -12.23 2.81
N LEU A 256 17.38 -11.44 3.84
CA LEU A 256 17.55 -11.87 5.24
C LEU A 256 16.50 -12.90 5.63
N ILE A 257 15.25 -12.66 5.23
CA ILE A 257 14.11 -13.55 5.48
C ILE A 257 14.24 -14.87 4.70
N ALA A 258 14.84 -14.86 3.52
CA ALA A 258 15.03 -16.06 2.71
C ALA A 258 15.89 -17.14 3.38
N GLN A 259 16.63 -16.78 4.43
CA GLN A 259 17.41 -17.73 5.24
C GLN A 259 16.54 -18.58 6.16
N LEU A 260 15.28 -18.18 6.37
CA LEU A 260 14.33 -18.92 7.20
C LEU A 260 13.76 -20.11 6.43
N GLU A 261 13.85 -21.29 7.03
CA GLU A 261 13.41 -22.53 6.40
C GLU A 261 11.89 -22.65 6.25
N THR A 262 11.12 -21.86 6.99
CA THR A 262 9.66 -21.88 6.99
C THR A 262 9.03 -20.96 5.94
N VAL A 263 9.80 -20.06 5.35
CA VAL A 263 9.28 -19.08 4.38
C VAL A 263 8.99 -19.76 3.05
N GLU A 264 7.75 -19.67 2.61
CA GLU A 264 7.26 -20.25 1.37
C GLU A 264 6.85 -19.19 0.34
N CYS A 265 6.52 -17.98 0.80
CA CYS A 265 6.08 -16.89 -0.05
C CYS A 265 6.87 -15.61 0.20
N ILE A 266 7.43 -15.04 -0.85
CA ILE A 266 8.14 -13.76 -0.79
C ILE A 266 7.57 -12.79 -1.84
N SER A 267 7.29 -11.57 -1.41
CA SER A 267 6.87 -10.46 -2.26
C SER A 267 7.90 -9.33 -2.15
N ILE A 268 8.61 -9.07 -3.25
CA ILE A 268 9.67 -8.06 -3.31
C ILE A 268 9.10 -6.75 -3.85
N LEU A 269 9.25 -5.69 -3.06
CA LEU A 269 8.90 -4.33 -3.41
C LEU A 269 10.09 -3.64 -4.08
N TRP A 270 10.09 -3.55 -5.40
CA TRP A 270 11.16 -2.93 -6.17
C TRP A 270 10.74 -1.57 -6.73
N ASN A 271 11.41 -0.50 -6.28
CA ASN A 271 11.18 0.84 -6.81
C ASN A 271 12.20 1.25 -7.89
N GLU A 272 13.38 0.62 -7.94
CA GLU A 272 14.48 1.01 -8.85
C GLU A 272 14.48 0.22 -10.18
N ALA A 273 15.31 0.63 -11.14
CA ALA A 273 15.36 0.00 -12.47
C ALA A 273 16.39 -1.15 -12.58
N GLY A 274 15.99 -2.24 -13.25
CA GLY A 274 16.83 -3.17 -14.00
C GLY A 274 17.79 -4.07 -13.22
N THR A 275 19.05 -3.66 -13.11
CA THR A 275 20.16 -4.57 -12.78
C THR A 275 20.18 -5.02 -11.32
N GLN A 276 19.80 -4.14 -10.40
CA GLN A 276 19.73 -4.51 -8.99
C GLN A 276 18.64 -5.57 -8.74
N ALA A 277 17.53 -5.52 -9.49
CA ALA A 277 16.44 -6.48 -9.39
C ALA A 277 16.92 -7.90 -9.67
N LEU A 278 17.65 -8.06 -10.77
CA LEU A 278 18.20 -9.34 -11.18
C LEU A 278 19.23 -9.89 -10.17
N ASN A 279 20.06 -9.01 -9.60
CA ASN A 279 21.02 -9.39 -8.57
C ASN A 279 20.32 -9.92 -7.30
N ALA A 280 19.26 -9.25 -6.86
CA ALA A 280 18.49 -9.70 -5.70
C ALA A 280 17.70 -10.97 -5.99
N ILE A 281 17.06 -11.12 -7.17
CA ILE A 281 16.38 -12.36 -7.56
C ILE A 281 17.38 -13.52 -7.59
N SER A 282 18.58 -13.31 -8.15
CA SER A 282 19.65 -14.31 -8.19
C SER A 282 20.13 -14.67 -6.78
N THR A 283 20.33 -13.69 -5.91
CA THR A 283 20.79 -13.92 -4.53
C THR A 283 19.70 -14.62 -3.70
N LEU A 284 18.46 -14.19 -3.84
CA LEU A 284 17.28 -14.80 -3.24
C LEU A 284 17.14 -16.25 -3.69
N GLY A 285 17.26 -16.47 -4.99
CA GLY A 285 17.24 -17.78 -5.62
C GLY A 285 18.29 -18.74 -5.07
N LYS A 286 19.53 -18.24 -4.88
CA LYS A 286 20.61 -19.03 -4.27
C LYS A 286 20.32 -19.37 -2.81
N ALA A 287 19.68 -18.46 -2.06
CA ALA A 287 19.32 -18.68 -0.67
C ALA A 287 18.11 -19.62 -0.52
N ARG A 288 17.12 -19.54 -1.42
CA ARG A 288 15.81 -20.20 -1.28
C ARG A 288 15.22 -20.66 -2.61
N GLN A 289 15.68 -21.81 -3.10
CA GLN A 289 15.23 -22.38 -4.39
C GLN A 289 13.82 -23.01 -4.34
N ASN A 290 13.38 -23.44 -3.16
CA ASN A 290 12.11 -24.15 -2.94
C ASN A 290 10.93 -23.23 -2.61
N LEU A 291 11.02 -21.96 -3.02
CA LEU A 291 9.96 -20.97 -2.82
C LEU A 291 8.71 -21.37 -3.61
N LYS A 292 7.53 -21.30 -2.98
CA LYS A 292 6.25 -21.69 -3.61
C LYS A 292 5.55 -20.50 -4.28
N SER A 293 5.66 -19.30 -3.70
CA SER A 293 5.07 -18.08 -4.24
C SER A 293 6.10 -16.95 -4.30
N LEU A 294 6.20 -16.30 -5.45
CA LEU A 294 7.06 -15.14 -5.67
C LEU A 294 6.23 -14.02 -6.29
N ALA A 295 6.19 -12.88 -5.62
CA ALA A 295 5.67 -11.65 -6.16
C ALA A 295 6.81 -10.64 -6.33
N ILE A 296 6.83 -9.93 -7.46
CA ILE A 296 7.84 -8.93 -7.80
C ILE A 296 7.09 -7.69 -8.26
N GLU A 297 7.23 -6.59 -7.55
CA GLU A 297 6.80 -5.27 -8.02
C GLU A 297 8.02 -4.58 -8.63
N CYS A 298 7.99 -4.12 -9.88
CA CYS A 298 9.12 -3.44 -10.54
C CYS A 298 8.69 -2.15 -11.24
N GLY A 299 9.61 -1.18 -11.35
CA GLY A 299 9.34 0.09 -12.04
C GLY A 299 9.17 -0.08 -13.56
N GLN A 300 9.93 -0.97 -14.17
CA GLN A 300 9.84 -1.27 -15.60
C GLN A 300 9.88 -2.78 -15.80
N TRP A 301 9.05 -3.27 -16.72
CA TRP A 301 9.13 -4.66 -17.15
C TRP A 301 10.44 -4.96 -17.87
N ASP A 302 11.00 -6.13 -17.59
CA ASP A 302 12.21 -6.65 -18.21
C ASP A 302 12.10 -8.19 -18.32
N PHE A 303 12.32 -8.70 -19.53
CA PHE A 303 12.28 -10.12 -19.84
C PHE A 303 13.34 -10.93 -19.07
N GLU A 304 14.44 -10.28 -18.68
CA GLU A 304 15.48 -10.88 -17.84
C GLU A 304 14.95 -11.30 -16.46
N ILE A 305 13.87 -10.66 -15.96
CA ILE A 305 13.20 -11.06 -14.71
C ILE A 305 12.65 -12.48 -14.84
N LEU A 306 11.94 -12.80 -15.92
CA LEU A 306 11.45 -14.18 -16.14
C LEU A 306 12.60 -15.17 -16.32
N ILE A 307 13.69 -14.77 -16.98
CA ILE A 307 14.86 -15.65 -17.17
C ILE A 307 15.46 -15.99 -15.80
N ALA A 308 15.63 -14.98 -14.95
CA ALA A 308 16.13 -15.18 -13.59
C ALA A 308 15.17 -16.04 -12.77
N VAL A 309 13.87 -15.72 -12.75
CA VAL A 309 12.88 -16.46 -11.95
C VAL A 309 12.85 -17.93 -12.33
N THR A 310 12.72 -18.24 -13.63
CA THR A 310 12.66 -19.63 -14.10
C THR A 310 13.95 -20.41 -13.91
N LYS A 311 15.10 -19.73 -13.83
CA LYS A 311 16.39 -20.34 -13.53
C LYS A 311 16.54 -20.70 -12.05
N PHE A 312 16.02 -19.86 -11.16
CA PHE A 312 16.31 -19.95 -9.73
C PHE A 312 15.18 -20.56 -8.87
N PHE A 313 13.93 -20.58 -9.37
CA PHE A 313 12.77 -21.08 -8.62
C PHE A 313 12.00 -22.13 -9.44
N PRO A 314 12.57 -23.32 -9.66
CA PRO A 314 11.91 -24.37 -10.45
C PRO A 314 10.65 -24.94 -9.78
N GLU A 315 10.55 -24.87 -8.44
CA GLU A 315 9.43 -25.36 -7.63
C GLU A 315 8.29 -24.34 -7.47
N LEU A 316 8.37 -23.22 -8.18
CA LEU A 316 7.44 -22.11 -8.03
C LEU A 316 6.04 -22.52 -8.50
N ARG A 317 5.05 -22.31 -7.63
CA ARG A 317 3.62 -22.55 -7.90
C ARG A 317 2.88 -21.28 -8.26
N ARG A 318 3.35 -20.14 -7.78
CA ARG A 318 2.77 -18.84 -8.07
C ARG A 318 3.83 -17.80 -8.39
N LEU A 319 3.63 -17.11 -9.50
CA LEU A 319 4.44 -15.98 -9.92
C LEU A 319 3.54 -14.79 -10.20
N LYS A 320 3.77 -13.68 -9.51
CA LYS A 320 3.14 -12.39 -9.80
C LYS A 320 4.22 -11.36 -10.11
N ILE A 321 4.13 -10.71 -11.26
CA ILE A 321 5.00 -9.59 -11.62
C ILE A 321 4.12 -8.38 -11.86
N THR A 322 4.35 -7.33 -11.10
CA THR A 322 3.63 -6.07 -11.20
C THR A 322 4.59 -5.01 -11.72
N PHE A 323 4.33 -4.37 -12.85
CA PHE A 323 5.24 -3.40 -13.47
C PHE A 323 4.62 -2.02 -13.62
N GLN A 324 5.35 -0.94 -13.38
CA GLN A 324 4.79 0.42 -13.50
C GLN A 324 4.85 0.96 -14.94
N ARG A 325 5.81 0.55 -15.77
CA ARG A 325 6.03 1.12 -17.11
C ARG A 325 6.45 0.05 -18.11
N LYS A 326 6.13 0.31 -19.38
CA LYS A 326 6.55 -0.46 -20.57
C LYS A 326 6.30 -1.95 -20.43
N GLY A 327 5.03 -2.35 -20.40
CA GLY A 327 4.63 -3.77 -20.29
C GLY A 327 5.20 -4.65 -21.41
N PRO A 328 5.04 -5.98 -21.28
CA PRO A 328 5.37 -6.90 -22.38
C PRO A 328 4.56 -6.52 -23.62
N ASP A 329 5.19 -6.54 -24.79
CA ASP A 329 4.47 -6.51 -26.06
C ASP A 329 3.91 -7.91 -26.37
N GLU A 330 3.12 -8.01 -27.44
CA GLU A 330 2.52 -9.27 -27.90
C GLU A 330 3.59 -10.33 -28.18
N THR A 331 4.71 -9.94 -28.80
CA THR A 331 5.82 -10.85 -29.12
C THR A 331 6.44 -11.42 -27.84
N ALA A 332 6.75 -10.58 -26.85
CA ALA A 332 7.26 -11.01 -25.56
C ALA A 332 6.27 -11.94 -24.85
N THR A 333 4.98 -11.64 -24.93
CA THR A 333 3.93 -12.45 -24.30
C THR A 333 3.78 -13.81 -24.95
N GLY A 334 3.83 -13.88 -26.29
CA GLY A 334 3.86 -15.14 -27.05
C GLY A 334 5.06 -16.03 -26.69
N MET A 335 6.18 -15.42 -26.29
CA MET A 335 7.40 -16.14 -25.89
C MET A 335 7.34 -16.70 -24.46
N ILE A 336 6.40 -16.25 -23.61
CA ILE A 336 6.27 -16.70 -22.21
C ILE A 336 6.09 -18.22 -22.15
N GLY A 337 5.14 -18.75 -22.93
CA GLY A 337 4.86 -20.18 -22.97
C GLY A 337 6.08 -21.03 -23.32
N PRO A 338 6.61 -20.95 -24.55
CA PRO A 338 7.69 -21.82 -25.01
C PRO A 338 9.00 -21.69 -24.21
N HIS A 339 9.39 -20.48 -23.82
CA HIS A 339 10.73 -20.23 -23.28
C HIS A 339 10.83 -20.29 -21.74
N TYR A 340 9.69 -20.16 -21.04
CA TYR A 340 9.68 -20.02 -19.58
C TYR A 340 8.79 -21.01 -18.89
N LEU A 341 7.53 -21.14 -19.33
CA LEU A 341 6.60 -22.03 -18.65
C LEU A 341 7.06 -23.49 -18.72
N THR A 342 7.82 -23.87 -19.75
CA THR A 342 8.51 -25.16 -19.86
C THR A 342 9.49 -25.44 -18.71
N LYS A 343 10.03 -24.41 -18.07
CA LYS A 343 11.00 -24.50 -16.96
C LYS A 343 10.34 -24.42 -15.58
N CYS A 344 9.05 -24.10 -15.50
CA CYS A 344 8.28 -24.03 -14.27
C CYS A 344 7.11 -25.02 -14.31
N PRO A 345 7.38 -26.34 -14.24
CA PRO A 345 6.36 -27.37 -14.44
C PRO A 345 5.28 -27.37 -13.34
N HIS A 346 5.58 -26.79 -12.18
CA HIS A 346 4.68 -26.71 -11.03
C HIS A 346 3.89 -25.40 -10.95
N LEU A 347 4.07 -24.48 -11.92
CA LEU A 347 3.42 -23.18 -11.89
C LEU A 347 1.90 -23.34 -12.09
N HIS A 348 1.13 -22.94 -11.09
CA HIS A 348 -0.33 -22.91 -11.10
C HIS A 348 -0.87 -21.53 -11.45
N THR A 349 -0.24 -20.48 -10.91
CA THR A 349 -0.74 -19.11 -11.04
C THR A 349 0.34 -18.23 -11.65
N PHE A 350 0.03 -17.59 -12.77
CA PHE A 350 0.89 -16.62 -13.43
C PHE A 350 0.15 -15.30 -13.60
N GLN A 351 0.64 -14.25 -12.96
CA GLN A 351 0.08 -12.91 -13.04
C GLN A 351 1.17 -11.96 -13.53
N LEU A 352 0.89 -11.23 -14.61
CA LEU A 352 1.76 -10.21 -15.17
C LEU A 352 0.91 -8.96 -15.36
N LEU A 353 1.00 -8.04 -14.40
CA LEU A 353 0.05 -6.95 -14.24
C LEU A 353 0.75 -5.61 -14.29
N GLU A 354 0.12 -4.64 -14.93
CA GLU A 354 0.55 -3.25 -14.77
C GLU A 354 0.17 -2.78 -13.36
N ALA A 355 1.09 -2.15 -12.64
CA ALA A 355 0.82 -1.51 -11.36
C ALA A 355 -0.17 -0.36 -11.58
N PRO A 356 -1.19 -0.19 -10.70
CA PRO A 356 -2.09 0.95 -10.79
C PRO A 356 -1.26 2.22 -10.91
N HIS A 357 -1.36 2.85 -12.09
CA HIS A 357 -0.75 4.14 -12.29
C HIS A 357 -1.39 5.05 -11.25
N PRO A 358 -0.60 5.68 -10.37
CA PRO A 358 -1.08 6.90 -9.75
C PRO A 358 -1.41 7.78 -10.96
N LYS A 359 -2.71 8.05 -11.21
CA LYS A 359 -3.14 8.89 -12.35
C LYS A 359 -2.23 10.11 -12.35
N ALA A 360 -1.45 10.28 -13.43
CA ALA A 360 -0.25 11.10 -13.41
C ALA A 360 -0.49 12.44 -12.72
N VAL A 361 0.02 12.56 -11.49
CA VAL A 361 0.46 13.88 -11.02
C VAL A 361 1.56 14.26 -11.99
N PHE A 362 1.44 15.43 -12.61
CA PHE A 362 2.52 15.98 -13.42
C PHE A 362 3.77 16.05 -12.54
N SER A 363 4.61 15.02 -12.59
CA SER A 363 5.89 15.03 -11.91
C SER A 363 6.75 16.05 -12.64
N TYR A 364 6.74 17.28 -12.17
CA TYR A 364 7.77 18.24 -12.56
C TYR A 364 9.09 17.62 -12.12
N SER A 365 9.91 17.26 -13.12
CA SER A 365 11.28 16.81 -12.93
C SER A 365 11.96 17.76 -11.95
N SER A 366 12.28 17.27 -10.74
CA SER A 366 13.04 17.97 -9.71
C SER A 366 14.51 18.16 -10.06
N ASN A 367 14.84 18.28 -11.36
CA ASN A 367 16.07 18.91 -11.78
C ASN A 367 15.79 20.42 -11.74
N PRO A 368 16.25 21.16 -10.71
CA PRO A 368 16.22 22.61 -10.77
C PRO A 368 16.99 23.01 -12.05
N PRO A 369 16.39 23.78 -12.96
CA PRO A 369 17.20 24.40 -14.01
C PRO A 369 18.28 25.21 -13.30
N ASN A 370 19.54 25.05 -13.71
CA ASN A 370 20.65 25.88 -13.27
C ASN A 370 20.22 27.36 -13.35
N MET A 371 19.85 27.95 -12.21
CA MET A 371 19.49 29.35 -12.11
C MET A 371 20.77 30.16 -11.96
N GLU A 372 21.47 30.36 -13.08
CA GLU A 372 22.28 31.57 -13.22
C GLU A 372 21.41 32.65 -13.89
N HIS A 373 21.21 33.74 -13.13
CA HIS A 373 20.60 35.03 -13.50
C HIS A 373 19.10 35.21 -13.22
N GLY A 374 18.85 36.07 -12.23
CA GLY A 374 17.53 36.48 -11.78
C GLY A 374 16.75 37.26 -12.84
N VAL A 375 15.55 36.76 -13.12
CA VAL A 375 14.45 37.52 -13.73
C VAL A 375 13.21 37.21 -12.90
N PRO A 376 12.43 38.21 -12.44
CA PRO A 376 11.23 37.98 -11.66
C PRO A 376 10.17 37.26 -12.51
N MET A 377 9.70 36.12 -12.01
CA MET A 377 8.69 35.29 -12.67
C MET A 377 7.33 36.00 -12.64
N ARG A 378 6.82 36.38 -13.81
CA ARG A 378 5.44 36.82 -13.99
C ARG A 378 4.58 35.57 -14.18
N VAL A 379 3.68 35.30 -13.24
CA VAL A 379 2.67 34.23 -13.36
C VAL A 379 1.76 34.57 -14.54
N VAL A 380 2.02 33.94 -15.69
CA VAL A 380 1.11 33.99 -16.84
C VAL A 380 0.18 32.79 -16.73
N GLN A 381 -1.03 33.05 -16.26
CA GLN A 381 -2.14 32.12 -16.23
C GLN A 381 -2.56 31.82 -17.69
N ARG A 382 -1.95 30.80 -18.30
CA ARG A 382 -2.39 30.30 -19.62
C ARG A 382 -3.62 29.43 -19.41
N GLN A 383 -4.80 29.96 -19.76
CA GLN A 383 -6.00 29.14 -19.95
C GLN A 383 -5.74 28.14 -21.07
N ALA A 384 -5.58 26.86 -20.72
CA ALA A 384 -5.52 25.78 -21.68
C ALA A 384 -6.91 25.58 -22.31
N LYS A 385 -6.97 25.70 -23.64
CA LYS A 385 -8.15 25.38 -24.45
C LYS A 385 -8.41 23.86 -24.34
N PRO A 386 -9.63 23.41 -24.01
CA PRO A 386 -9.90 21.97 -23.89
C PRO A 386 -9.71 21.29 -25.25
N PRO A 387 -9.07 20.11 -25.30
CA PRO A 387 -8.91 19.35 -26.54
C PRO A 387 -10.28 18.89 -27.07
N PRO A 388 -10.42 18.69 -28.39
CA PRO A 388 -11.67 18.26 -29.01
C PRO A 388 -12.08 16.88 -28.48
N THR A 389 -13.35 16.80 -28.08
CA THR A 389 -14.03 15.61 -27.59
C THR A 389 -14.08 14.53 -28.67
N LEU A 390 -13.16 13.57 -28.62
CA LEU A 390 -13.32 12.29 -29.31
C LEU A 390 -14.15 11.35 -28.43
N LEU A 391 -15.02 10.57 -29.06
CA LEU A 391 -15.98 9.63 -28.48
C LEU A 391 -15.32 8.64 -27.48
N PRO A 392 -16.06 8.10 -26.50
CA PRO A 392 -15.53 7.25 -25.44
C PRO A 392 -15.22 5.84 -25.97
N SER A 393 -14.04 5.69 -26.58
CA SER A 393 -13.37 4.39 -26.78
C SER A 393 -12.48 4.02 -25.57
N SER A 394 -12.68 4.69 -24.43
CA SER A 394 -11.76 4.71 -23.28
C SER A 394 -12.04 3.65 -22.20
N ALA A 395 -12.95 2.70 -22.44
CA ALA A 395 -13.27 1.64 -21.47
C ALA A 395 -12.37 0.40 -21.59
N PHE A 396 -11.48 0.34 -22.59
CA PHE A 396 -10.74 -0.89 -22.96
C PHE A 396 -9.22 -0.85 -22.72
N THR A 397 -8.63 0.28 -22.34
CA THR A 397 -7.17 0.42 -22.32
C THR A 397 -6.58 0.32 -20.92
N ASP A 398 -6.88 -0.75 -20.18
CA ASP A 398 -6.15 -1.05 -18.93
C ASP A 398 -4.73 -1.58 -19.21
N ASN A 399 -4.38 -1.89 -20.47
CA ASN A 399 -3.02 -2.16 -20.92
C ASN A 399 -2.91 -1.94 -22.45
N PRO A 400 -2.34 -0.82 -22.93
CA PRO A 400 -2.27 -0.53 -24.37
C PRO A 400 -1.28 -1.43 -25.14
N TYR A 401 -0.51 -2.28 -24.45
CA TYR A 401 0.57 -3.07 -25.04
C TYR A 401 0.19 -4.51 -25.39
N LEU A 402 -0.98 -4.98 -24.92
CA LEU A 402 -1.40 -6.39 -25.02
C LEU A 402 -2.59 -6.63 -25.95
N PHE A 403 -3.16 -5.60 -26.55
CA PHE A 403 -4.41 -5.74 -27.31
C PHE A 403 -4.23 -5.36 -28.78
N ASP A 404 -4.30 -6.35 -29.66
CA ASP A 404 -4.35 -6.17 -31.11
C ASP A 404 -5.79 -5.87 -31.56
N PRO A 405 -6.04 -4.74 -32.25
CA PRO A 405 -7.36 -4.42 -32.80
C PRO A 405 -7.89 -5.43 -33.84
N THR A 406 -7.10 -6.43 -34.26
CA THR A 406 -7.58 -7.51 -35.15
C THR A 406 -8.49 -8.54 -34.48
N PHE A 407 -8.52 -8.60 -33.14
CA PHE A 407 -9.43 -9.48 -32.39
C PHE A 407 -10.79 -8.81 -32.15
N ASP A 408 -11.87 -9.61 -32.13
CA ASP A 408 -13.21 -9.09 -31.88
C ASP A 408 -13.42 -8.69 -30.41
N SER A 409 -12.63 -9.27 -29.49
CA SER A 409 -12.70 -9.01 -28.06
C SER A 409 -11.41 -9.38 -27.31
N ILE A 410 -11.18 -8.74 -26.16
CA ILE A 410 -10.08 -9.09 -25.22
C ILE A 410 -10.16 -10.57 -24.83
N GLU A 411 -11.38 -11.09 -24.68
CA GLU A 411 -11.62 -12.46 -24.27
C GLU A 411 -11.19 -13.49 -25.31
N GLU A 412 -11.31 -13.17 -26.60
CA GLU A 412 -10.84 -14.00 -27.70
C GLU A 412 -9.30 -14.00 -27.74
N GLU A 413 -8.69 -12.82 -27.72
CA GLU A 413 -7.23 -12.67 -27.74
C GLU A 413 -6.55 -13.38 -26.56
N MET A 414 -7.09 -13.21 -25.35
CA MET A 414 -6.58 -13.91 -24.16
C MET A 414 -6.66 -15.43 -24.31
N ARG A 415 -7.73 -15.98 -24.92
CA ARG A 415 -7.87 -17.43 -25.13
C ARG A 415 -6.85 -17.95 -26.14
N ASP A 416 -6.71 -17.26 -27.27
CA ASP A 416 -5.81 -17.66 -28.34
C ASP A 416 -4.35 -17.63 -27.88
N MET A 417 -4.02 -16.70 -26.99
CA MET A 417 -2.70 -16.61 -26.39
C MET A 417 -2.45 -17.63 -25.27
N ILE A 418 -3.40 -17.83 -24.36
CA ILE A 418 -3.20 -18.61 -23.12
C ILE A 418 -3.42 -20.12 -23.34
N ILE A 419 -4.38 -20.53 -24.16
CA ILE A 419 -4.68 -21.96 -24.38
C ILE A 419 -3.44 -22.74 -24.87
N PRO A 420 -2.63 -22.22 -25.82
CA PRO A 420 -1.38 -22.88 -26.23
C PRO A 420 -0.39 -23.11 -25.09
N TRP A 421 -0.40 -22.30 -24.04
CA TRP A 421 0.52 -22.43 -22.90
C TRP A 421 0.37 -23.75 -22.15
N ASN A 422 -0.79 -24.42 -22.26
CA ASN A 422 -1.02 -25.76 -21.73
C ASN A 422 0.00 -26.80 -22.22
N ARG A 423 0.59 -26.60 -23.41
CA ARG A 423 1.63 -27.48 -23.97
C ARG A 423 2.94 -27.37 -23.18
N TYR A 424 3.17 -26.23 -22.54
CA TYR A 424 4.43 -25.89 -21.88
C TYR A 424 4.34 -26.01 -20.35
N CYS A 425 3.19 -25.66 -19.76
CA CYS A 425 2.92 -25.89 -18.34
C CYS A 425 1.50 -26.43 -18.14
N LYS A 426 1.43 -27.74 -17.91
CA LYS A 426 0.18 -28.49 -17.67
C LYS A 426 -0.48 -28.15 -16.33
N SER A 427 0.32 -27.73 -15.35
CA SER A 427 -0.14 -27.39 -14.01
C SER A 427 -0.79 -26.01 -13.92
N LEU A 428 -0.65 -25.16 -14.96
CA LEU A 428 -1.22 -23.81 -14.98
C LEU A 428 -2.73 -23.83 -14.79
N ARG A 429 -3.27 -22.98 -13.91
CA ARG A 429 -4.69 -22.90 -13.53
C ARG A 429 -5.23 -21.48 -13.61
N VAL A 430 -4.40 -20.49 -13.31
CA VAL A 430 -4.78 -19.08 -13.26
C VAL A 430 -3.77 -18.29 -14.08
N VAL A 431 -4.26 -17.51 -15.04
CA VAL A 431 -3.45 -16.57 -15.82
C VAL A 431 -4.13 -15.20 -15.83
N GLN A 432 -3.37 -14.16 -15.50
CA GLN A 432 -3.86 -12.79 -15.51
C GLN A 432 -2.81 -11.87 -16.14
N LEU A 433 -3.13 -11.27 -17.29
CA LEU A 433 -2.22 -10.42 -18.06
C LEU A 433 -2.65 -8.95 -18.07
N CYS A 434 -3.87 -8.67 -17.63
CA CYS A 434 -4.41 -7.33 -17.43
C CYS A 434 -5.18 -7.29 -16.11
N ARG A 435 -5.45 -6.11 -15.57
CA ARG A 435 -6.14 -6.02 -14.27
C ARG A 435 -7.54 -6.61 -14.38
N SER A 436 -8.32 -6.10 -15.32
CA SER A 436 -9.76 -6.37 -15.43
C SER A 436 -10.16 -7.81 -15.73
N TRP A 437 -9.27 -8.67 -16.21
CA TRP A 437 -9.62 -10.02 -16.65
C TRP A 437 -8.62 -11.07 -16.21
N ARG A 438 -9.14 -12.21 -15.74
CA ARG A 438 -8.36 -13.41 -15.45
C ARG A 438 -8.94 -14.62 -16.17
N MET A 439 -8.07 -15.54 -16.57
CA MET A 439 -8.46 -16.86 -17.07
C MET A 439 -8.18 -17.93 -16.02
N ASN A 440 -9.19 -18.74 -15.74
CA ASN A 440 -9.16 -19.78 -14.71
C ASN A 440 -9.58 -21.15 -15.28
N ARG A 441 -8.99 -22.23 -14.77
CA ARG A 441 -9.50 -23.60 -14.95
C ARG A 441 -9.30 -24.43 -13.68
N GLY A 442 -10.20 -25.37 -13.42
CA GLY A 442 -10.19 -26.15 -12.17
C GLY A 442 -9.13 -27.25 -12.09
N PHE A 443 -8.72 -27.83 -13.23
CA PHE A 443 -7.79 -28.96 -13.28
C PHE A 443 -7.07 -29.07 -14.63
N GLU A 444 -6.06 -29.95 -14.73
CA GLU A 444 -5.32 -30.20 -15.97
C GLU A 444 -6.24 -30.76 -17.06
N GLY A 445 -6.32 -30.08 -18.20
CA GLY A 445 -7.25 -30.43 -19.29
C GLY A 445 -8.67 -29.88 -19.12
N GLY A 446 -8.96 -29.19 -18.02
CA GLY A 446 -10.22 -28.47 -17.85
C GLY A 446 -10.36 -27.28 -18.82
N VAL A 447 -11.61 -26.91 -19.11
CA VAL A 447 -11.93 -25.76 -19.97
C VAL A 447 -11.57 -24.46 -19.25
N TRP A 448 -10.87 -23.58 -19.97
CA TRP A 448 -10.58 -22.23 -19.48
C TRP A 448 -11.84 -21.37 -19.47
N LYS A 449 -12.07 -20.70 -18.35
CA LYS A 449 -13.12 -19.71 -18.16
C LYS A 449 -12.47 -18.34 -17.99
N ILE A 450 -13.06 -17.34 -18.63
CA ILE A 450 -12.66 -15.95 -18.44
C ILE A 450 -13.58 -15.31 -17.42
N GLU A 451 -13.00 -14.57 -16.49
CA GLU A 451 -13.70 -13.90 -15.41
C GLU A 451 -13.23 -12.45 -15.33
N LYS A 452 -14.18 -11.53 -15.19
CA LYS A 452 -13.88 -10.14 -14.89
C LYS A 452 -13.48 -10.01 -13.42
N VAL A 453 -12.32 -9.44 -13.16
CA VAL A 453 -11.80 -9.24 -11.79
C VAL A 453 -12.40 -7.98 -11.20
N ARG A 454 -12.87 -8.06 -9.96
CA ARG A 454 -13.45 -6.91 -9.25
C ARG A 454 -12.33 -6.02 -8.73
N GLU A 455 -12.58 -4.71 -8.68
CA GLU A 455 -11.59 -3.74 -8.22
C GLU A 455 -11.10 -4.00 -6.78
N SER A 456 -12.00 -4.47 -5.92
CA SER A 456 -11.69 -4.87 -4.55
C SER A 456 -10.70 -6.04 -4.44
N GLU A 457 -10.61 -6.91 -5.45
CA GLU A 457 -9.71 -8.08 -5.45
C GLU A 457 -8.25 -7.66 -5.75
N TYR A 458 -8.02 -6.46 -6.29
CA TYR A 458 -6.65 -5.97 -6.54
C TYR A 458 -5.90 -5.55 -5.28
N GLU A 459 -6.63 -5.12 -4.25
CA GLU A 459 -6.05 -4.43 -3.10
C GLU A 459 -5.71 -5.34 -1.92
N LEU A 460 -6.21 -6.57 -1.93
CA LEU A 460 -5.89 -7.54 -0.89
C LEU A 460 -4.50 -8.13 -1.15
N PRO A 461 -3.72 -8.42 -0.08
CA PRO A 461 -2.50 -9.22 -0.19
C PRO A 461 -2.87 -10.69 -0.47
N GLU A 462 -3.62 -10.93 -1.55
CA GLU A 462 -3.91 -12.26 -2.06
C GLU A 462 -2.63 -12.99 -2.39
N ASP A 463 -1.50 -12.28 -2.58
CA ASP A 463 -0.15 -12.78 -2.86
C ASP A 463 0.25 -14.01 -2.02
N PHE A 464 -0.37 -14.21 -0.86
CA PHE A 464 -0.04 -15.25 0.12
C PHE A 464 -1.01 -16.44 0.22
N ASN A 465 -2.12 -16.44 -0.53
CA ASN A 465 -2.97 -17.62 -0.64
C ASN A 465 -2.32 -18.62 -1.62
N ILE A 466 -1.79 -19.74 -1.11
CA ILE A 466 -1.18 -20.85 -1.89
C ILE A 466 -2.22 -21.90 -2.25
#